data_AF-A0A7S8C7N8-F1
#
_entry.id   AF-A0A7S8C7N8-F1
#
_cell.length_a   1.000
_cell.length_b   1.000
_cell.length_c   1.000
_cell.angle_alpha   90.00
_cell.angle_beta   90.00
_cell.angle_gamma   90.00
#
_symmetry.space_group_name_H-M   'P 1'
#
loop_
_entity.id
_entity.type
_entity.pdbx_description
1 polymer ?
#
loop_
_entity_poly.entity_id
_entity_poly.type
_entity_poly.pdbx_seq_one_letter_code
_entity_poly.pdbx_strand_id
1 'polypeptide(L)'
;MEDTLVHRIEQGQDLLKWLAGMEIVAYICGGYVRDSITGNQYRDVDIYVSEEHFANASISLRRRGICATEDMSNTDEYIHQSVSMQEEFNVKDSVAAQFPILNGHAVNLVGIHSGFTLTNIVDRFNLGICQAGLSHNALYTTEAFNRDRQDHMITLLRTDWGHEASLKQFIKLQQKYPWPMRIKPENADVSGI
;
A
#
# COMPACT_ATOMS: atom_id res chain seq x y z
N MET A 1 -2.65 7.20 -22.79
CA MET A 1 -2.00 6.43 -21.71
C MET A 1 -2.05 7.22 -20.42
N GLU A 2 -1.69 8.50 -20.46
CA GLU A 2 -1.79 9.44 -19.34
C GLU A 2 -3.21 9.53 -18.73
N ASP A 3 -4.25 9.58 -19.58
CA ASP A 3 -5.66 9.61 -19.13
C ASP A 3 -6.06 8.40 -18.25
N THR A 4 -5.50 7.22 -18.53
CA THR A 4 -5.80 6.01 -17.76
C THR A 4 -5.13 6.01 -16.39
N LEU A 5 -3.98 6.68 -16.25
CA LEU A 5 -3.26 6.79 -14.98
C LEU A 5 -3.98 7.77 -14.05
N VAL A 6 -4.34 8.94 -14.58
CA VAL A 6 -5.11 9.97 -13.87
C VAL A 6 -6.42 9.36 -13.36
N HIS A 7 -7.11 8.61 -14.21
CA HIS A 7 -8.38 8.00 -13.84
C HIS A 7 -8.29 7.03 -12.66
N ARG A 8 -7.24 6.20 -12.58
CA ARG A 8 -7.07 5.27 -11.45
C ARG A 8 -6.87 6.04 -10.15
N ILE A 9 -5.97 7.02 -10.14
CA ILE A 9 -5.71 7.83 -8.95
C ILE A 9 -7.00 8.52 -8.46
N GLU A 10 -7.79 9.09 -9.36
CA GLU A 10 -9.08 9.69 -9.03
C GLU A 10 -10.05 8.69 -8.37
N GLN A 11 -10.16 7.48 -8.91
CA GLN A 11 -11.02 6.44 -8.32
C GLN A 11 -10.56 6.04 -6.91
N GLY A 12 -9.24 5.99 -6.66
CA GLY A 12 -8.69 5.78 -5.32
C GLY A 12 -9.02 6.93 -4.38
N GLN A 13 -8.92 8.17 -4.85
CA GLN A 13 -9.31 9.35 -4.08
C GLN A 13 -10.79 9.35 -3.75
N ASP A 14 -11.67 8.90 -4.65
CA ASP A 14 -13.11 8.87 -4.41
C ASP A 14 -13.50 7.88 -3.31
N LEU A 15 -12.83 6.72 -3.23
CA LEU A 15 -12.97 5.82 -2.09
C LEU A 15 -12.53 6.49 -0.78
N LEU A 16 -11.39 7.20 -0.81
CA LEU A 16 -10.86 7.90 0.36
C LEU A 16 -11.74 9.09 0.78
N LYS A 17 -12.34 9.82 -0.17
CA LYS A 17 -13.33 10.88 0.10
C LYS A 17 -14.59 10.31 0.75
N TRP A 18 -15.04 9.15 0.31
CA TRP A 18 -16.18 8.47 0.94
C TRP A 18 -15.89 8.10 2.40
N LEU A 19 -14.70 7.54 2.68
CA LEU A 19 -14.25 7.28 4.06
C LEU A 19 -14.15 8.58 4.88
N ALA A 20 -13.57 9.64 4.31
CA ALA A 20 -13.45 10.93 4.96
C ALA A 20 -14.82 11.57 5.29
N GLY A 21 -15.85 11.34 4.46
CA GLY A 21 -17.23 11.76 4.73
C GLY A 21 -17.87 11.07 5.95
N MET A 22 -17.26 10.01 6.47
CA MET A 22 -17.62 9.33 7.71
C MET A 22 -16.64 9.66 8.85
N GLU A 23 -15.85 10.73 8.69
CA GLU A 23 -14.79 11.16 9.62
C GLU A 23 -13.65 10.12 9.78
N ILE A 24 -13.52 9.19 8.84
CA ILE A 24 -12.46 8.18 8.82
C ILE A 24 -11.29 8.71 8.00
N VAL A 25 -10.18 9.03 8.68
CA VAL A 25 -8.93 9.38 8.00
C VAL A 25 -8.28 8.09 7.48
N ALA A 26 -8.11 8.01 6.16
CA ALA A 26 -7.57 6.84 5.48
C ALA A 26 -6.58 7.23 4.37
N TYR A 27 -5.68 6.31 4.06
CA TYR A 27 -4.71 6.43 2.97
C TYR A 27 -4.64 5.15 2.17
N ILE A 28 -4.35 5.23 0.87
CA ILE A 28 -3.97 4.06 0.06
C ILE A 28 -2.48 4.16 -0.22
N CYS A 29 -1.70 3.13 0.08
CA CYS A 29 -0.25 3.18 -0.07
C CYS A 29 0.29 1.96 -0.84
N GLY A 30 1.54 2.06 -1.31
CA GLY A 30 2.26 0.92 -1.84
C GLY A 30 1.74 0.46 -3.21
N GLY A 31 1.28 -0.78 -3.29
CA GLY A 31 1.15 -1.51 -4.55
C GLY A 31 0.24 -0.85 -5.57
N TYR A 32 -0.98 -0.51 -5.14
CA TYR A 32 -1.96 0.16 -5.96
C TYR A 32 -1.46 1.50 -6.52
N VAL A 33 -0.86 2.36 -5.67
CA VAL A 33 -0.44 3.71 -6.07
C VAL A 33 0.75 3.63 -7.01
N ARG A 34 1.76 2.81 -6.69
CA ARG A 34 2.91 2.54 -7.57
C ARG A 34 2.44 2.06 -8.93
N ASP A 35 1.62 1.02 -8.98
CA ASP A 35 1.20 0.37 -10.23
C ASP A 35 0.29 1.32 -11.04
N SER A 36 -0.50 2.18 -10.39
CA SER A 36 -1.28 3.23 -11.05
C SER A 36 -0.42 4.32 -11.68
N ILE A 37 0.68 4.72 -11.05
CA ILE A 37 1.62 5.72 -11.60
C ILE A 37 2.43 5.14 -12.77
N THR A 38 2.82 3.87 -12.69
CA THR A 38 3.68 3.22 -13.70
C THR A 38 2.89 2.56 -14.85
N GLY A 39 1.55 2.59 -14.79
CA GLY A 39 0.67 2.00 -15.80
C GLY A 39 0.56 0.48 -15.74
N ASN A 40 1.02 -0.14 -14.66
CA ASN A 40 0.93 -1.59 -14.45
C ASN A 40 -0.42 -1.99 -13.85
N GLN A 41 -0.74 -3.28 -13.89
CA GLN A 41 -1.89 -3.82 -13.16
C GLN A 41 -1.55 -3.97 -11.67
N TYR A 42 -2.43 -3.48 -10.80
CA TYR A 42 -2.36 -3.75 -9.36
C TYR A 42 -3.12 -5.05 -9.04
N ARG A 43 -2.79 -5.67 -7.90
CA ARG A 43 -3.38 -6.94 -7.46
C ARG A 43 -4.48 -6.68 -6.42
N ASP A 44 -4.14 -5.86 -5.43
CA ASP A 44 -4.88 -5.54 -4.23
C ASP A 44 -4.82 -4.03 -3.95
N VAL A 45 -5.64 -3.59 -3.01
CA VAL A 45 -5.69 -2.20 -2.51
C VAL A 45 -5.48 -2.18 -1.01
N ASP A 46 -4.32 -1.68 -0.58
CA ASP A 46 -3.98 -1.52 0.83
C ASP A 46 -4.49 -0.18 1.37
N ILE A 47 -5.51 -0.22 2.23
CA ILE A 47 -6.12 0.93 2.89
C ILE A 47 -5.61 1.01 4.32
N TYR A 48 -4.87 2.07 4.63
CA TYR A 48 -4.34 2.33 5.95
C TYR A 48 -5.25 3.28 6.72
N VAL A 49 -5.55 2.95 7.98
CA VAL A 49 -6.33 3.75 8.92
C VAL A 49 -5.64 3.81 10.27
N SER A 50 -5.95 4.82 11.10
CA SER A 50 -5.53 4.79 12.50
C SER A 50 -6.24 3.67 13.24
N GLU A 51 -5.59 3.13 14.29
CA GLU A 51 -6.14 2.06 15.13
C GLU A 51 -7.56 2.38 15.64
N GLU A 52 -7.80 3.62 16.06
CA GLU A 52 -9.11 4.11 16.53
C GLU A 52 -10.21 4.05 15.45
N HIS A 53 -9.85 4.19 14.17
CA HIS A 53 -10.79 4.19 13.05
C HIS A 53 -10.98 2.81 12.43
N PHE A 54 -10.14 1.83 12.79
CA PHE A 54 -10.13 0.51 12.15
C PHE A 54 -11.49 -0.19 12.21
N ALA A 55 -12.09 -0.26 13.40
CA ALA A 55 -13.39 -0.91 13.58
C ALA A 55 -14.49 -0.23 12.76
N ASN A 56 -14.54 1.11 12.76
CA ASN A 56 -15.53 1.87 12.01
C ASN A 56 -15.34 1.71 10.49
N ALA A 57 -14.09 1.68 10.01
CA ALA A 57 -13.77 1.44 8.61
C ALA A 57 -14.17 0.02 8.17
N SER A 58 -13.80 -1.00 8.95
CA SER A 58 -14.16 -2.40 8.67
C SER A 58 -15.68 -2.58 8.61
N ILE A 59 -16.44 -2.06 9.59
CA ILE A 59 -17.91 -2.12 9.59
C ILE A 59 -18.49 -1.43 8.35
N SER A 60 -17.97 -0.26 7.99
CA SER A 60 -18.47 0.53 6.85
C SER A 60 -18.23 -0.19 5.52
N LEU A 61 -17.05 -0.78 5.34
CA LEU A 61 -16.72 -1.61 4.18
C LEU A 61 -17.64 -2.84 4.13
N ARG A 62 -17.79 -3.56 5.25
CA ARG A 62 -18.65 -4.76 5.34
C ARG A 62 -20.12 -4.49 5.03
N ARG A 63 -20.68 -3.40 5.54
CA ARG A 63 -22.08 -3.00 5.26
C ARG A 63 -22.36 -2.75 3.78
N ARG A 64 -21.36 -2.36 3.00
CA ARG A 64 -21.49 -2.22 1.54
C ARG A 64 -21.50 -3.56 0.81
N GLY A 65 -21.16 -4.66 1.49
CA GLY A 65 -21.09 -5.99 0.91
C GLY A 65 -19.66 -6.45 0.65
N ILE A 66 -18.66 -5.80 1.21
CA ILE A 66 -17.27 -6.28 1.20
C ILE A 66 -17.16 -7.38 2.27
N CYS A 67 -16.85 -8.62 1.88
CA CYS A 67 -16.79 -9.77 2.80
C CYS A 67 -15.33 -10.02 3.20
N ALA A 68 -15.04 -10.00 4.51
CA ALA A 68 -13.72 -10.38 5.01
C ALA A 68 -13.49 -11.87 4.81
N THR A 69 -12.29 -12.24 4.38
CA THR A 69 -11.96 -13.66 4.12
C THR A 69 -11.15 -14.34 5.20
N GLU A 70 -10.43 -13.63 6.06
CA GLU A 70 -9.76 -14.20 7.22
C GLU A 70 -9.26 -13.05 8.11
N ASP A 71 -9.35 -13.22 9.43
CA ASP A 71 -8.73 -12.31 10.40
C ASP A 71 -7.27 -12.74 10.57
N MET A 72 -6.33 -12.05 9.92
CA MET A 72 -4.89 -12.32 10.07
C MET A 72 -4.29 -11.50 11.21
N SER A 73 -4.96 -11.45 12.37
CA SER A 73 -4.38 -10.83 13.55
C SER A 73 -3.10 -11.57 13.96
N ASN A 74 -1.96 -10.90 13.78
CA ASN A 74 -0.60 -11.26 14.23
C ASN A 74 0.06 -12.51 13.62
N THR A 75 0.50 -12.43 12.37
CA THR A 75 1.75 -13.11 11.99
C THR A 75 2.94 -12.20 12.35
N ASP A 76 4.01 -12.77 12.90
CA ASP A 76 5.19 -12.04 13.40
C ASP A 76 5.81 -11.08 12.36
N GLU A 77 5.56 -11.30 11.06
CA GLU A 77 6.03 -10.44 9.95
C GLU A 77 5.55 -8.98 10.05
N TYR A 78 4.44 -8.68 10.73
CA TYR A 78 3.81 -7.34 10.68
C TYR A 78 4.07 -6.43 11.88
N ILE A 79 4.63 -6.95 12.99
CA ILE A 79 4.96 -6.15 14.19
C ILE A 79 5.86 -4.95 13.82
N HIS A 80 6.68 -5.10 12.77
CA HIS A 80 7.66 -4.11 12.33
C HIS A 80 7.09 -2.88 11.59
N GLN A 81 5.83 -2.91 11.16
CA GLN A 81 5.19 -1.78 10.47
C GLN A 81 4.38 -0.87 11.41
N SER A 82 4.37 -1.14 12.72
CA SER A 82 3.39 -0.62 13.68
C SER A 82 1.94 -0.91 13.27
N VAL A 83 1.73 -2.03 12.57
CA VAL A 83 0.41 -2.54 12.26
C VAL A 83 -0.20 -3.09 13.53
N SER A 84 -1.38 -2.59 13.87
CA SER A 84 -2.16 -3.02 15.04
C SER A 84 -3.15 -4.12 14.68
N MET A 85 -3.74 -4.01 13.49
CA MET A 85 -4.78 -4.89 12.99
C MET A 85 -4.69 -4.95 11.47
N GLN A 86 -5.06 -6.09 10.89
CA GLN A 86 -5.16 -6.24 9.45
C GLN A 86 -6.31 -7.16 9.09
N GLU A 87 -7.05 -6.78 8.05
CA GLU A 87 -8.18 -7.54 7.56
C GLU A 87 -8.20 -7.51 6.04
N GLU A 88 -8.23 -8.68 5.41
CA GLU A 88 -8.39 -8.81 3.96
C GLU A 88 -9.86 -9.06 3.62
N PHE A 89 -10.33 -8.37 2.57
CA PHE A 89 -11.68 -8.49 2.08
C PHE A 89 -11.76 -8.75 0.58
N ASN A 90 -12.80 -9.49 0.21
CA ASN A 90 -13.27 -9.61 -1.16
C ASN A 90 -14.47 -8.68 -1.41
N VAL A 91 -14.49 -8.08 -2.59
CA VAL A 91 -15.46 -7.05 -2.96
C VAL A 91 -16.57 -7.68 -3.79
N LYS A 92 -17.83 -7.49 -3.39
CA LYS A 92 -18.99 -7.87 -4.22
C LYS A 92 -19.15 -6.92 -5.41
N ASP A 93 -19.67 -7.43 -6.52
CA ASP A 93 -19.93 -6.67 -7.76
C ASP A 93 -20.72 -5.37 -7.54
N SER A 94 -21.67 -5.36 -6.61
CA SER A 94 -22.47 -4.17 -6.29
C SER A 94 -21.65 -3.01 -5.71
N VAL A 95 -20.56 -3.30 -5.01
CA VAL A 95 -19.63 -2.29 -4.47
C VAL A 95 -18.66 -1.83 -5.54
N ALA A 96 -18.21 -2.76 -6.38
CA ALA A 96 -17.35 -2.47 -7.52
C ALA A 96 -17.98 -1.46 -8.49
N ALA A 97 -19.31 -1.44 -8.62
CA ALA A 97 -20.01 -0.42 -9.40
C ALA A 97 -19.85 1.01 -8.83
N GLN A 98 -19.74 1.15 -7.50
CA GLN A 98 -19.53 2.43 -6.85
C GLN A 98 -18.05 2.81 -6.78
N PHE A 99 -17.17 1.83 -6.55
CA PHE A 99 -15.73 2.00 -6.46
C PHE A 99 -15.04 1.05 -7.44
N PRO A 100 -14.89 1.45 -8.72
CA PRO A 100 -14.34 0.58 -9.76
C PRO A 100 -12.96 0.01 -9.44
N ILE A 101 -12.16 0.72 -8.62
CA ILE A 101 -10.83 0.24 -8.20
C ILE A 101 -10.87 -1.08 -7.43
N LEU A 102 -12.02 -1.39 -6.82
CA LEU A 102 -12.21 -2.58 -6.01
C LEU A 102 -12.73 -3.76 -6.84
N ASN A 103 -13.02 -3.58 -8.13
CA ASN A 103 -13.62 -4.61 -8.97
C ASN A 103 -12.65 -5.78 -9.22
N GLY A 104 -12.95 -6.95 -8.66
CA GLY A 104 -12.11 -8.14 -8.80
C GLY A 104 -10.77 -8.07 -8.06
N HIS A 105 -10.62 -7.10 -7.15
CA HIS A 105 -9.41 -6.88 -6.38
C HIS A 105 -9.67 -7.09 -4.88
N ALA A 106 -8.71 -7.70 -4.20
CA ALA A 106 -8.73 -7.79 -2.75
C ALA A 106 -8.48 -6.41 -2.13
N VAL A 107 -9.08 -6.17 -0.97
CA VAL A 107 -8.85 -4.97 -0.16
C VAL A 107 -8.19 -5.39 1.14
N ASN A 108 -7.08 -4.77 1.48
CA ASN A 108 -6.41 -4.98 2.76
C ASN A 108 -6.63 -3.74 3.62
N LEU A 109 -7.44 -3.83 4.67
CA LEU A 109 -7.53 -2.76 5.66
C LEU A 109 -6.44 -2.98 6.70
N VAL A 110 -5.64 -1.95 6.95
CA VAL A 110 -4.48 -1.99 7.83
C VAL A 110 -4.62 -0.90 8.88
N GLY A 111 -4.73 -1.30 10.15
CA GLY A 111 -4.75 -0.40 11.31
C GLY A 111 -3.34 -0.09 11.78
N ILE A 112 -3.04 1.18 12.08
CA ILE A 112 -1.72 1.62 12.55
C ILE A 112 -1.82 2.20 13.97
N HIS A 113 -0.95 1.72 14.88
CA HIS A 113 -0.97 2.07 16.30
C HIS A 113 -0.77 3.57 16.60
N SER A 114 0.21 4.22 15.97
CA SER A 114 0.53 5.63 16.23
C SER A 114 1.32 6.27 15.09
N GLY A 115 1.38 7.61 15.08
CA GLY A 115 2.10 8.36 14.05
C GLY A 115 1.43 8.27 12.67
N PHE A 116 0.10 8.13 12.63
CA PHE A 116 -0.69 7.94 11.43
C PHE A 116 -0.71 9.20 10.54
N THR A 117 0.26 9.31 9.64
CA THR A 117 0.27 10.28 8.54
C THR A 117 0.67 9.56 7.26
N LEU A 118 0.24 10.09 6.12
CA LEU A 118 0.60 9.54 4.82
C LEU A 118 2.12 9.38 4.66
N THR A 119 2.87 10.42 5.01
CA THR A 119 4.33 10.44 4.97
C THR A 119 4.94 9.37 5.87
N ASN A 120 4.48 9.26 7.13
CA ASN A 120 5.03 8.28 8.07
C ASN A 120 4.79 6.82 7.63
N ILE A 121 3.68 6.54 6.95
CA ILE A 121 3.40 5.20 6.41
C ILE A 121 4.30 4.93 5.20
N VAL A 122 4.33 5.87 4.25
CA VAL A 122 5.07 5.71 3.00
C VAL A 122 6.58 5.61 3.23
N ASP A 123 7.13 6.41 4.14
CA ASP A 123 8.57 6.41 4.44
C ASP A 123 9.03 5.13 5.15
N ARG A 124 8.11 4.30 5.64
CA ARG A 124 8.42 3.01 6.26
C ARG A 124 8.63 1.88 5.27
N PHE A 125 8.18 1.99 4.01
CA PHE A 125 8.43 0.90 3.05
C PHE A 125 9.93 0.65 2.87
N ASN A 126 10.29 -0.63 2.85
CA ASN A 126 11.66 -1.13 2.69
C ASN A 126 12.23 -0.94 1.27
N LEU A 127 11.36 -0.81 0.26
CA LEU A 127 11.75 -0.66 -1.14
C LEU A 127 11.31 0.70 -1.70
N GLY A 128 12.21 1.43 -2.35
CA GLY A 128 11.96 2.77 -2.87
C GLY A 128 10.77 2.84 -3.82
N ILE A 129 10.66 1.87 -4.73
CA ILE A 129 9.54 1.77 -5.68
C ILE A 129 8.17 1.58 -5.00
N CYS A 130 8.11 1.19 -3.73
CA CYS A 130 6.88 1.10 -2.94
C CYS A 130 6.53 2.40 -2.20
N GLN A 131 7.42 3.41 -2.19
CA GLN A 131 7.22 4.66 -1.46
C GLN A 131 6.34 5.66 -2.22
N ALA A 132 5.09 5.25 -2.46
CA ALA A 132 4.03 6.09 -3.01
C ALA A 132 2.75 5.88 -2.20
N GLY A 133 1.96 6.94 -2.05
CA GLY A 133 0.72 6.89 -1.31
C GLY A 133 -0.27 7.98 -1.73
N LEU A 134 -1.50 7.80 -1.31
CA LEU A 134 -2.65 8.60 -1.73
C LEU A 134 -3.48 8.95 -0.50
N SER A 135 -3.85 10.23 -0.40
CA SER A 135 -4.93 10.72 0.46
C SER A 135 -6.14 11.12 -0.40
N HIS A 136 -7.25 11.47 0.23
CA HIS A 136 -8.45 11.92 -0.48
C HIS A 136 -8.23 13.18 -1.36
N ASN A 137 -7.16 13.96 -1.12
CA ASN A 137 -6.87 15.21 -1.86
C ASN A 137 -5.51 15.25 -2.57
N ALA A 138 -4.58 14.36 -2.21
CA ALA A 138 -3.20 14.49 -2.67
C ALA A 138 -2.55 13.13 -2.92
N LEU A 139 -1.76 13.08 -3.99
CA LEU A 139 -0.78 12.04 -4.25
C LEU A 139 0.55 12.43 -3.58
N TYR A 140 1.19 11.48 -2.92
CA TYR A 140 2.50 11.63 -2.32
C TYR A 140 3.47 10.58 -2.88
N THR A 141 4.64 11.01 -3.32
CA THR A 141 5.74 10.14 -3.73
C THR A 141 7.03 10.64 -3.11
N THR A 142 7.95 9.73 -2.77
CA THR A 142 9.25 10.09 -2.24
C THR A 142 10.29 10.26 -3.35
N GLU A 143 11.44 10.85 -3.01
CA GLU A 143 12.58 10.92 -3.91
C GLU A 143 13.07 9.52 -4.33
N ALA A 144 13.05 8.54 -3.40
CA ALA A 144 13.46 7.17 -3.69
C ALA A 144 12.54 6.53 -4.74
N PHE A 145 11.23 6.72 -4.64
CA PHE A 145 10.27 6.26 -5.64
C PHE A 145 10.56 6.87 -7.02
N ASN A 146 10.70 8.20 -7.07
CA ASN A 146 10.92 8.92 -8.33
C ASN A 146 12.22 8.49 -9.01
N ARG A 147 13.29 8.30 -8.22
CA ARG A 147 14.59 7.82 -8.68
C ARG A 147 14.53 6.39 -9.19
N ASP A 148 13.90 5.48 -8.44
CA ASP A 148 13.72 4.07 -8.85
C ASP A 148 13.00 3.96 -10.19
N ARG A 149 11.93 4.76 -10.37
CA ARG A 149 11.17 4.82 -11.63
C ARG A 149 12.02 5.36 -12.78
N GLN A 150 12.79 6.41 -12.55
CA GLN A 150 13.63 7.03 -13.58
C GLN A 150 14.76 6.10 -14.02
N ASP A 151 15.42 5.46 -13.06
CA ASP A 151 16.62 4.65 -13.29
C ASP A 151 16.31 3.20 -13.64
N HIS A 152 15.04 2.78 -13.55
CA HIS A 152 14.60 1.39 -13.65
C HIS A 152 15.38 0.47 -12.70
N MET A 153 15.46 0.89 -11.43
CA MET A 153 16.09 0.13 -10.33
C MET A 153 15.14 0.06 -9.14
N ILE A 154 15.29 -0.94 -8.28
CA ILE A 154 14.55 -1.02 -7.01
C ILE A 154 15.54 -0.81 -5.86
N THR A 155 15.44 0.30 -5.15
CA THR A 155 16.34 0.62 -4.03
C THR A 155 15.88 -0.06 -2.75
N LEU A 156 16.77 -0.86 -2.13
CA LEU A 156 16.60 -1.35 -0.78
C LEU A 156 16.97 -0.24 0.22
N LEU A 157 15.96 0.30 0.90
CA LEU A 157 16.10 1.43 1.81
C LEU A 157 16.39 1.01 3.25
N ARG A 158 15.81 -0.11 3.69
CA ARG A 158 15.92 -0.61 5.07
C ARG A 158 15.62 -2.11 5.13
N THR A 159 16.14 -2.78 6.17
CA THR A 159 16.04 -4.23 6.38
C THR A 159 15.66 -4.60 7.81
N ASP A 160 15.21 -3.62 8.60
CA ASP A 160 14.76 -3.80 9.97
C ASP A 160 13.53 -4.71 10.12
N TRP A 161 12.91 -5.10 8.99
CA TRP A 161 11.86 -6.11 8.89
C TRP A 161 12.41 -7.53 8.64
N GLY A 162 13.74 -7.67 8.62
CA GLY A 162 14.43 -8.87 8.18
C GLY A 162 14.86 -8.80 6.72
N HIS A 163 16.09 -9.24 6.47
CA HIS A 163 16.65 -9.34 5.12
C HIS A 163 15.84 -10.30 4.24
N GLU A 164 15.38 -11.43 4.79
CA GLU A 164 14.62 -12.42 4.06
C GLU A 164 13.26 -11.90 3.58
N ALA A 165 12.51 -11.21 4.45
CA ALA A 165 11.22 -10.61 4.09
C ALA A 165 11.39 -9.55 2.99
N SER A 166 12.42 -8.71 3.10
CA SER A 166 12.73 -7.68 2.11
C SER A 166 13.12 -8.29 0.76
N LEU A 167 13.92 -9.36 0.77
CA LEU A 167 14.30 -10.08 -0.44
C LEU A 167 13.10 -10.80 -1.09
N LYS A 168 12.24 -11.46 -0.30
CA LYS A 168 10.99 -12.07 -0.78
C LYS A 168 10.10 -11.03 -1.48
N GLN A 169 9.98 -9.83 -0.91
CA GLN A 169 9.21 -8.75 -1.51
C GLN A 169 9.85 -8.24 -2.81
N PHE A 170 11.17 -8.08 -2.84
CA PHE A 170 11.91 -7.74 -4.06
C PHE A 170 11.68 -8.77 -5.17
N ILE A 171 11.82 -10.06 -4.87
CA ILE A 171 11.61 -11.16 -5.83
C ILE A 171 10.17 -11.13 -6.39
N LYS A 172 9.17 -10.89 -5.54
CA LYS A 172 7.77 -10.72 -5.99
C LYS A 172 7.63 -9.55 -6.96
N LEU A 173 8.27 -8.41 -6.67
CA LEU A 173 8.22 -7.23 -7.54
C LEU A 173 8.94 -7.44 -8.87
N GLN A 174 10.00 -8.26 -8.91
CA GLN A 174 10.75 -8.51 -10.15
C GLN A 174 9.91 -9.12 -11.27
N GLN A 175 8.80 -9.80 -10.94
CA GLN A 175 7.87 -10.32 -11.93
C GLN A 175 7.17 -9.20 -12.74
N LYS A 176 6.94 -8.04 -12.11
CA LYS A 176 6.32 -6.86 -12.75
C LYS A 176 7.36 -5.84 -13.21
N TYR A 177 8.42 -5.68 -12.42
CA TYR A 177 9.49 -4.70 -12.62
C TYR A 177 10.81 -5.48 -12.70
N PRO A 178 11.23 -5.96 -13.89
CA PRO A 178 12.46 -6.75 -14.06
C PRO A 178 13.71 -5.84 -13.95
N TRP A 179 13.77 -5.09 -12.87
CA TRP A 179 14.73 -4.06 -12.54
C TRP A 179 15.74 -4.65 -11.54
N PRO A 180 17.04 -4.31 -11.67
CA PRO A 180 18.02 -4.73 -10.68
C PRO A 180 17.79 -4.04 -9.33
N MET A 181 18.21 -4.70 -8.26
CA MET A 181 18.22 -4.09 -6.93
C MET A 181 19.38 -3.11 -6.81
N ARG A 182 19.12 -1.94 -6.21
CA ARG A 182 20.11 -0.99 -5.74
C ARG A 182 20.23 -1.12 -4.23
N ILE A 183 21.42 -1.44 -3.74
CA ILE A 183 21.71 -1.43 -2.29
C ILE A 183 22.47 -0.14 -2.02
N LYS A 184 22.00 0.67 -1.07
CA LYS A 184 22.76 1.85 -0.64
C LYS A 184 24.04 1.44 0.10
N PRO A 185 25.15 2.19 -0.02
CA PRO A 185 26.39 1.86 0.67
C PRO A 185 26.24 1.67 2.18
N GLU A 186 25.38 2.49 2.82
CA GLU A 186 25.05 2.38 4.26
C GLU A 186 24.42 1.03 4.66
N ASN A 187 23.90 0.27 3.70
CA ASN A 187 23.31 -1.06 3.88
C ASN A 187 24.22 -2.20 3.36
N ALA A 188 25.41 -1.87 2.83
CA ALA A 188 26.32 -2.85 2.21
C ALA A 188 27.23 -3.57 3.24
N ASP A 189 27.45 -2.99 4.42
CA ASP A 189 28.39 -3.48 5.44
C ASP A 189 27.82 -4.58 6.37
N VAL A 190 26.68 -5.19 6.04
CA VAL A 190 26.17 -6.37 6.76
C VAL A 190 26.77 -7.67 6.18
N SER A 191 28.07 -7.65 5.83
CA SER A 191 28.85 -8.79 5.35
C SER A 191 29.21 -9.74 6.50
N GLY A 192 28.20 -10.24 7.18
CA GLY A 192 28.26 -11.37 8.11
C GLY A 192 27.62 -12.64 7.55
N ILE A 193 27.47 -12.73 6.22
CA ILE A 193 27.08 -13.94 5.48
C ILE A 193 28.30 -14.50 4.78
#